data_AF-A0AAD9XFH9-F1
#
_entry.id   AF-A0AAD9XFH9-F1
#
_cell.length_a   1.000
_cell.length_b   1.000
_cell.length_c   1.000
_cell.angle_alpha   90.00
_cell.angle_beta   90.00
_cell.angle_gamma   90.00
#
_symmetry.space_group_name_H-M   'P 1'
#
loop_
_entity.id
_entity.type
_entity.pdbx_description
1 polymer ?
#
loop_
_entity_poly.entity_id
_entity_poly.type
_entity_poly.pdbx_seq_one_letter_code
_entity_poly.pdbx_strand_id
1 'polypeptide(L)'
;MVQRITSNNKADSYNQTKYYQNTKPYYPKPTPPDLQYEEIVPYRAYTGNPNINQGKDFSKLQNLKCKKLSDFKWYKDIFLTRVQQRPDNANPYWKEKIIAGLPKLFSNKVRDKMVRQMGWSDWSQMDLNGWTYGEIIATINIVAMQLCNDLRLKRQLKH
;
A
#
# COMPACT_ATOMS: atom_id res chain seq x y z
N MET A 1 -30.29 -28.22 -76.60
CA MET A 1 -29.41 -28.64 -77.73
C MET A 1 -28.65 -27.47 -78.36
N VAL A 2 -28.58 -26.39 -77.62
CA VAL A 2 -28.55 -25.02 -78.10
C VAL A 2 -28.21 -24.27 -76.82
N GLN A 3 -27.42 -23.22 -76.85
CA GLN A 3 -27.97 -21.86 -76.73
C GLN A 3 -26.75 -20.92 -76.74
N ARG A 4 -26.74 -19.92 -77.62
CA ARG A 4 -27.44 -18.63 -77.50
C ARG A 4 -26.84 -17.80 -76.37
N ILE A 5 -26.26 -16.64 -76.68
CA ILE A 5 -26.93 -15.31 -76.62
C ILE A 5 -27.58 -15.16 -75.25
N THR A 6 -27.09 -14.28 -74.37
CA THR A 6 -27.43 -12.84 -74.36
C THR A 6 -26.41 -12.12 -73.48
N SER A 7 -25.67 -11.10 -73.93
CA SER A 7 -26.11 -9.76 -74.32
C SER A 7 -26.84 -9.00 -73.20
N ASN A 8 -26.16 -7.93 -72.76
CA ASN A 8 -26.67 -6.56 -72.68
C ASN A 8 -26.89 -5.92 -71.30
N ASN A 9 -25.99 -4.96 -71.06
CA ASN A 9 -26.29 -3.52 -70.95
C ASN A 9 -27.02 -3.02 -69.72
N LYS A 10 -26.33 -2.12 -69.02
CA LYS A 10 -26.68 -0.69 -68.88
C LYS A 10 -25.61 -0.06 -67.98
N ALA A 11 -25.14 1.16 -68.16
CA ALA A 11 -25.34 2.20 -69.15
C ALA A 11 -24.19 3.20 -68.92
N ASP A 12 -23.66 3.78 -69.99
CA ASP A 12 -22.75 4.93 -69.91
C ASP A 12 -23.50 6.17 -69.40
N SER A 13 -22.89 6.93 -68.49
CA SER A 13 -23.04 8.39 -68.42
C SER A 13 -22.02 9.01 -67.45
N TYR A 14 -20.89 9.41 -68.01
CA TYR A 14 -20.16 10.67 -67.76
C TYR A 14 -20.81 11.65 -66.76
N ASN A 15 -20.05 12.11 -65.76
CA ASN A 15 -19.64 13.51 -65.58
C ASN A 15 -19.05 13.81 -64.19
N GLN A 16 -17.77 14.19 -64.22
CA GLN A 16 -17.12 15.25 -63.44
C GLN A 16 -17.73 15.64 -62.07
N THR A 17 -17.09 15.20 -60.99
CA THR A 17 -17.27 15.80 -59.66
C THR A 17 -15.94 16.18 -59.00
N LYS A 18 -15.64 17.47 -59.17
CA LYS A 18 -15.20 18.43 -58.14
C LYS A 18 -14.27 17.92 -57.04
N TYR A 19 -13.04 18.45 -57.10
CA TYR A 19 -12.16 18.72 -55.97
C TYR A 19 -12.93 19.09 -54.69
N TYR A 20 -12.72 18.33 -53.63
CA TYR A 20 -12.47 18.83 -52.28
C TYR A 20 -11.53 17.84 -51.59
N GLN A 21 -10.29 18.27 -51.38
CA GLN A 21 -9.30 17.57 -50.58
C GLN A 21 -9.81 17.43 -49.15
N ASN A 22 -9.94 16.19 -48.66
CA ASN A 22 -10.08 15.96 -47.23
C ASN A 22 -9.18 14.77 -46.85
N THR A 23 -8.07 15.10 -46.20
CA THR A 23 -6.93 14.24 -45.89
C THR A 23 -7.25 13.22 -44.80
N LYS A 24 -6.88 11.95 -45.02
CA LYS A 24 -6.63 10.99 -43.94
C LYS A 24 -5.27 10.31 -44.17
N PRO A 25 -4.32 10.36 -43.22
CA PRO A 25 -3.05 9.68 -43.35
C PRO A 25 -3.24 8.15 -43.24
N TYR A 26 -2.61 7.41 -44.15
CA TYR A 26 -2.58 5.95 -44.16
C TYR A 26 -1.51 5.44 -43.18
N TYR A 27 -1.88 4.57 -42.25
CA TYR A 27 -0.94 3.84 -41.38
C TYR A 27 -1.01 2.34 -41.66
N PRO A 28 0.08 1.71 -42.12
CA PRO A 28 0.23 0.26 -42.08
C PRO A 28 0.71 -0.24 -40.69
N LYS A 29 0.27 -1.46 -40.35
CA LYS A 29 0.31 -2.19 -39.06
C LYS A 29 1.67 -2.28 -38.32
N PRO A 30 1.66 -2.55 -36.99
CA PRO A 30 2.79 -2.43 -36.07
C PRO A 30 3.82 -3.57 -36.14
N THR A 31 5.09 -3.23 -35.96
CA THR A 31 6.20 -4.16 -35.75
C THR A 31 6.05 -4.87 -34.39
N PRO A 32 6.24 -6.20 -34.29
CA PRO A 32 6.26 -6.91 -33.02
C PRO A 32 7.37 -6.40 -32.08
N PRO A 33 7.15 -6.43 -30.75
CA PRO A 33 8.06 -5.87 -29.77
C PRO A 33 9.17 -6.85 -29.44
N ASP A 34 10.43 -6.41 -29.49
CA ASP A 34 11.40 -6.74 -28.47
C ASP A 34 12.54 -5.71 -28.44
N LEU A 35 12.84 -5.27 -27.22
CA LEU A 35 13.87 -4.31 -26.80
C LEU A 35 13.50 -2.83 -27.00
N GLN A 36 12.56 -2.38 -26.15
CA GLN A 36 12.33 -0.98 -25.83
C GLN A 36 13.63 -0.27 -25.41
N TYR A 37 13.88 0.84 -26.10
CA TYR A 37 14.57 2.05 -25.66
C TYR A 37 15.96 1.88 -25.04
N GLU A 38 16.96 2.14 -25.87
CA GLU A 38 18.11 2.93 -25.44
C GLU A 38 17.63 4.28 -24.91
N GLU A 39 17.54 4.41 -23.59
CA GLU A 39 18.03 5.63 -22.95
C GLU A 39 19.07 5.20 -21.93
N ILE A 40 20.34 5.32 -22.34
CA ILE A 40 21.48 5.34 -21.42
C ILE A 40 21.27 6.55 -20.51
N VAL A 41 20.48 6.36 -19.45
CA VAL A 41 20.49 7.27 -18.32
C VAL A 41 21.92 7.24 -17.79
N PRO A 42 22.64 8.38 -17.72
CA PRO A 42 23.97 8.37 -17.15
C PRO A 42 23.80 7.84 -15.73
N TYR A 43 24.33 6.65 -15.50
CA TYR A 43 24.37 6.01 -14.20
C TYR A 43 25.17 6.98 -13.32
N ARG A 44 24.47 7.91 -12.67
CA ARG A 44 24.98 8.60 -11.51
C ARG A 44 25.35 7.44 -10.60
N ALA A 45 26.64 7.18 -10.46
CA ALA A 45 27.14 6.31 -9.43
C ALA A 45 26.53 6.85 -8.15
N TYR A 46 25.49 6.18 -7.65
CA TYR A 46 24.93 6.43 -6.35
C TYR A 46 25.95 5.92 -5.35
N THR A 47 27.07 6.63 -5.20
CA THR A 47 27.84 6.65 -3.95
C THR A 47 27.05 7.48 -2.93
N GLY A 48 25.75 7.19 -2.80
CA GLY A 48 24.95 7.61 -1.68
C GLY A 48 25.13 6.54 -0.63
N ASN A 49 26.02 6.78 0.32
CA ASN A 49 26.13 5.95 1.51
C ASN A 49 24.69 5.68 2.04
N PRO A 50 24.16 4.44 2.10
CA PRO A 50 22.75 4.19 2.45
C PRO A 50 22.39 4.74 3.84
N ASN A 51 23.40 5.09 4.64
CA ASN A 51 23.29 5.65 5.97
C ASN A 51 22.89 7.15 6.03
N ILE A 52 23.06 7.95 4.96
CA ILE A 52 22.73 9.40 5.02
C ILE A 52 21.23 9.70 5.19
N ASN A 53 20.34 8.74 4.90
CA ASN A 53 18.91 8.87 5.11
C ASN A 53 18.42 8.26 6.44
N GLN A 54 19.24 7.46 7.13
CA GLN A 54 18.83 6.74 8.35
C GLN A 54 18.56 7.69 9.52
N GLY A 55 19.35 8.76 9.66
CA GLY A 55 19.14 9.77 10.70
C GLY A 55 17.84 10.57 10.52
N LYS A 56 17.43 10.81 9.27
CA LYS A 56 16.17 11.50 8.95
C LYS A 56 14.94 10.61 9.13
N ASP A 57 15.10 9.29 9.01
CA ASP A 57 14.00 8.36 9.19
C ASP A 57 13.73 8.02 10.67
N PHE A 58 14.79 8.07 11.49
CA PHE A 58 14.68 7.90 12.95
C PHE A 58 13.75 8.94 13.58
N SER A 59 13.90 10.22 13.23
CA SER A 59 13.04 11.29 13.76
C SER A 59 11.58 11.16 13.32
N LYS A 60 11.34 10.63 12.11
CA LYS A 60 9.97 10.36 11.61
C LYS A 60 9.30 9.23 12.37
N LEU A 61 10.04 8.16 12.68
CA LEU A 61 9.55 7.04 13.48
C LEU A 61 9.28 7.43 14.93
N GLN A 62 10.17 8.19 15.56
CA GLN A 62 10.00 8.61 16.96
C GLN A 62 8.77 9.48 17.20
N ASN A 63 8.41 10.27 16.19
CA ASN A 63 7.25 11.15 16.21
C ASN A 63 5.96 10.50 15.67
N LEU A 64 6.05 9.27 15.16
CA LEU A 64 4.87 8.55 14.65
C LEU A 64 3.95 8.15 15.81
N LYS A 65 2.69 8.59 15.74
CA LYS A 65 1.66 8.26 16.73
C LYS A 65 0.34 7.97 16.05
N CYS A 66 -0.38 7.00 16.59
CA CYS A 66 -1.75 6.66 16.22
C CYS A 66 -2.71 7.54 17.02
N LYS A 67 -3.39 8.48 16.35
CA LYS A 67 -4.32 9.42 17.01
C LYS A 67 -5.69 8.77 17.27
N LYS A 68 -6.19 7.99 16.31
CA LYS A 68 -7.49 7.32 16.35
C LYS A 68 -7.32 5.85 16.02
N LEU A 69 -8.20 4.99 16.54
CA LEU A 69 -8.19 3.56 16.21
C LEU A 69 -8.50 3.28 14.74
N SER A 70 -9.25 4.17 14.07
CA SER A 70 -9.44 4.11 12.61
C SER A 70 -8.13 4.15 11.84
N ASP A 71 -7.14 4.86 12.36
CA ASP A 71 -5.86 5.10 11.71
C ASP A 71 -4.85 3.99 12.05
N PHE A 72 -5.24 2.99 12.86
CA PHE A 72 -4.35 1.95 13.33
C PHE A 72 -3.77 1.11 12.20
N LYS A 73 -4.56 0.81 11.16
CA LYS A 73 -4.08 0.07 9.98
C LYS A 73 -2.92 0.80 9.30
N TRP A 74 -3.10 2.09 9.02
CA TRP A 74 -2.06 2.94 8.45
C TRP A 74 -0.86 3.05 9.38
N TYR A 75 -1.08 3.34 10.67
CA TYR A 75 -0.02 3.47 11.66
C TYR A 75 0.85 2.20 11.72
N LYS A 76 0.21 1.03 11.82
CA LYS A 76 0.88 -0.26 11.88
C LYS A 76 1.74 -0.49 10.64
N ASP A 77 1.18 -0.32 9.45
CA ASP A 77 1.89 -0.62 8.20
C ASP A 77 3.10 0.30 8.03
N ILE A 78 2.92 1.60 8.32
CA ILE A 78 4.00 2.59 8.24
C ILE A 78 5.07 2.36 9.30
N PHE A 79 4.67 2.05 10.54
CA PHE A 79 5.61 1.76 11.63
C PHE A 79 6.46 0.54 11.30
N LEU A 80 5.83 -0.57 10.88
CA LEU A 80 6.53 -1.80 10.56
C LEU A 80 7.46 -1.66 9.36
N THR A 81 7.00 -1.03 8.28
CA THR A 81 7.83 -0.81 7.09
C THR A 81 9.11 -0.07 7.46
N ARG A 82 9.00 0.99 8.27
CA ARG A 82 10.16 1.79 8.68
C ARG A 82 11.03 1.07 9.70
N VAL A 83 10.45 0.36 10.67
CA VAL A 83 11.24 -0.40 11.66
C VAL A 83 12.00 -1.54 10.99
N GLN A 84 11.40 -2.26 10.04
CA GLN A 84 12.05 -3.36 9.32
C GLN A 84 13.27 -2.92 8.51
N GLN A 85 13.27 -1.69 8.00
CA GLN A 85 14.40 -1.12 7.26
C GLN A 85 15.59 -0.75 8.15
N ARG A 86 15.45 -0.82 9.48
CA ARG A 86 16.51 -0.42 10.42
C ARG A 86 17.38 -1.60 10.84
N PRO A 87 18.70 -1.37 11.03
CA PRO A 87 19.62 -2.41 11.49
C PRO A 87 19.36 -2.85 12.94
N ASP A 88 18.82 -1.97 13.78
CA ASP A 88 18.48 -2.20 15.20
C ASP A 88 16.99 -2.59 15.40
N ASN A 89 16.35 -3.16 14.39
CA ASN A 89 14.92 -3.54 14.44
C ASN A 89 14.60 -4.60 15.52
N ALA A 90 15.59 -5.38 15.93
CA ALA A 90 15.47 -6.41 16.96
C ALA A 90 15.41 -5.82 18.37
N ASN A 91 15.80 -4.55 18.54
CA ASN A 91 15.85 -3.89 19.83
C ASN A 91 14.44 -3.78 20.46
N PRO A 92 14.26 -4.20 21.73
CA PRO A 92 12.98 -4.12 22.43
C PRO A 92 12.40 -2.70 22.50
N TYR A 93 13.23 -1.65 22.41
CA TYR A 93 12.79 -0.26 22.33
C TYR A 93 11.69 -0.04 21.28
N TRP A 94 11.81 -0.65 20.09
CA TRP A 94 10.82 -0.50 19.03
C TRP A 94 9.52 -1.23 19.32
N LYS A 95 9.60 -2.36 20.04
CA LYS A 95 8.44 -3.11 20.54
C LYS A 95 7.72 -2.32 21.63
N GLU A 96 8.41 -1.58 22.48
CA GLU A 96 7.76 -0.67 23.43
C GLU A 96 7.15 0.54 22.71
N LYS A 97 7.87 1.07 21.71
CA LYS A 97 7.48 2.25 20.96
C LYS A 97 6.16 2.05 20.22
N ILE A 98 5.91 0.86 19.65
CA ILE A 98 4.65 0.59 18.95
C ILE A 98 3.45 0.74 19.89
N ILE A 99 3.58 0.31 21.15
CA ILE A 99 2.54 0.37 22.19
C ILE A 99 2.41 1.80 22.72
N ALA A 100 3.53 2.48 22.95
CA ALA A 100 3.56 3.87 23.40
C ALA A 100 3.00 4.85 22.35
N GLY A 101 3.06 4.50 21.06
CA GLY A 101 2.48 5.29 19.96
C GLY A 101 0.97 5.14 19.80
N LEU A 102 0.31 4.26 20.55
CA LEU A 102 -1.15 4.09 20.52
C LEU A 102 -1.89 5.19 21.29
N PRO A 103 -3.20 5.41 21.04
CA PRO A 103 -4.01 6.31 21.87
C PRO A 103 -3.96 5.92 23.35
N LYS A 104 -3.77 6.88 24.27
CA LYS A 104 -3.44 6.63 25.69
C LYS A 104 -4.36 5.63 26.41
N LEU A 105 -5.67 5.74 26.23
CA LEU A 105 -6.62 4.81 26.85
C LEU A 105 -6.51 3.39 26.27
N PHE A 106 -6.20 3.30 24.97
CA PHE A 106 -6.04 2.04 24.28
C PHE A 106 -4.69 1.38 24.60
N SER A 107 -3.60 2.16 24.64
CA SER A 107 -2.29 1.67 25.04
C SER A 107 -2.33 1.05 26.43
N ASN A 108 -3.03 1.68 27.38
CA ASN A 108 -3.18 1.15 28.74
C ASN A 108 -3.91 -0.21 28.73
N LYS A 109 -5.02 -0.34 27.99
CA LYS A 109 -5.71 -1.63 27.86
C LYS A 109 -4.82 -2.72 27.25
N VAL A 110 -3.99 -2.38 26.27
CA VAL A 110 -3.03 -3.31 25.66
C VAL A 110 -1.99 -3.76 26.70
N ARG A 111 -1.43 -2.81 27.46
CA ARG A 111 -0.49 -3.10 28.55
C ARG A 111 -1.12 -4.02 29.59
N ASP A 112 -2.33 -3.71 30.05
CA ASP A 112 -3.06 -4.54 31.01
C ASP A 112 -3.29 -5.96 30.49
N LYS A 113 -3.61 -6.12 29.20
CA LYS A 113 -3.81 -7.42 28.58
C LYS A 113 -2.53 -8.25 28.58
N MET A 114 -1.40 -7.64 28.23
CA MET A 114 -0.09 -8.32 28.18
C MET A 114 0.39 -8.72 29.57
N VAL A 115 0.28 -7.81 30.55
CA VAL A 115 0.63 -8.05 31.96
C VAL A 115 -0.17 -9.23 32.53
N ARG A 116 -1.49 -9.25 32.28
CA ARG A 116 -2.37 -10.34 32.68
C ARG A 116 -2.07 -11.66 31.98
N GLN A 117 -1.70 -11.64 30.71
CA GLN A 117 -1.37 -12.86 29.96
C GLN A 117 -0.14 -13.57 30.53
N MET A 118 0.84 -12.80 30.99
CA MET A 118 2.10 -13.34 31.48
C MET A 118 2.15 -13.48 33.01
N GLY A 119 1.11 -13.05 33.73
CA GLY A 119 1.00 -13.17 35.19
C GLY A 119 1.83 -12.15 35.99
N TRP A 120 2.16 -11.00 35.41
CA TRP A 120 2.99 -9.96 36.05
C TRP A 120 2.12 -9.01 36.86
N SER A 121 2.72 -8.32 37.84
CA SER A 121 2.00 -7.34 38.67
C SER A 121 1.85 -5.98 37.99
N ASP A 122 2.83 -5.58 37.17
CA ASP A 122 2.87 -4.27 36.53
C ASP A 122 3.64 -4.27 35.19
N TRP A 123 3.36 -3.26 34.35
CA TRP A 123 4.04 -3.04 33.08
C TRP A 123 5.54 -2.76 33.24
N SER A 124 5.99 -2.20 34.36
CA SER A 124 7.40 -1.91 34.64
C SER A 124 8.31 -3.14 34.60
N GLN A 125 7.75 -4.33 34.83
CA GLN A 125 8.49 -5.58 34.83
C GLN A 125 8.51 -6.25 33.44
N MET A 126 7.78 -5.70 32.46
CA MET A 126 7.61 -6.30 31.15
C MET A 126 8.92 -6.39 30.37
N ASP A 127 9.36 -7.62 30.05
CA ASP A 127 10.42 -7.84 29.06
C ASP A 127 9.83 -8.16 27.67
N LEU A 128 10.05 -7.26 26.71
CA LEU A 128 9.64 -7.46 25.31
C LEU A 128 10.67 -8.20 24.46
N ASN A 129 11.81 -8.63 25.01
CA ASN A 129 12.82 -9.39 24.26
C ASN A 129 12.24 -10.66 23.64
N GLY A 130 11.44 -11.42 24.41
CA GLY A 130 10.79 -12.64 23.94
C GLY A 130 9.59 -12.44 23.01
N TRP A 131 9.09 -11.21 22.86
CA TRP A 131 7.89 -10.94 22.06
C TRP A 131 8.25 -10.65 20.60
N THR A 132 7.56 -11.28 19.67
CA THR A 132 7.61 -10.92 18.26
C THR A 132 6.70 -9.72 17.96
N TYR A 133 7.00 -8.98 16.89
CA TYR A 133 6.09 -7.93 16.41
C TYR A 133 4.70 -8.50 16.08
N GLY A 134 4.65 -9.73 15.56
CA GLY A 134 3.40 -10.42 15.26
C GLY A 134 2.52 -10.62 16.49
N GLU A 135 3.08 -11.12 17.58
CA GLU A 135 2.36 -11.33 18.85
C GLU A 135 1.87 -10.00 19.45
N ILE A 136 2.71 -8.96 19.43
CA ILE A 136 2.31 -7.63 19.91
C ILE A 136 1.12 -7.10 19.10
N ILE A 137 1.20 -7.20 17.77
CA ILE A 137 0.12 -6.77 16.87
C ILE A 137 -1.14 -7.61 17.08
N ALA A 138 -1.00 -8.92 17.28
CA ALA A 138 -2.12 -9.80 17.56
C ALA A 138 -2.84 -9.38 18.84
N THR A 139 -2.09 -9.14 19.92
CA THR A 139 -2.65 -8.63 21.18
C THR A 139 -3.34 -7.29 20.99
N ILE A 140 -2.75 -6.36 20.22
CA ILE A 140 -3.37 -5.08 19.90
C ILE A 140 -4.72 -5.29 19.17
N ASN A 141 -4.76 -6.17 18.16
CA ASN A 141 -6.01 -6.45 17.43
C ASN A 141 -7.08 -7.06 18.33
N ILE A 142 -6.71 -8.00 19.23
CA ILE A 142 -7.62 -8.59 20.20
C ILE A 142 -8.24 -7.52 21.08
N VAL A 143 -7.42 -6.63 21.65
CA VAL A 143 -7.91 -5.54 22.51
C VAL A 143 -8.76 -4.54 21.72
N ALA A 144 -8.43 -4.28 20.45
CA ALA A 144 -9.24 -3.42 19.58
C ALA A 144 -10.63 -4.02 19.36
N MET A 145 -10.73 -5.31 19.04
CA MET A 145 -12.01 -6.01 18.87
C MET A 145 -12.83 -6.00 20.15
N GLN A 146 -12.20 -6.27 21.30
CA GLN A 146 -12.86 -6.22 22.61
C GLN A 146 -13.43 -4.83 22.89
N LEU A 147 -12.65 -3.78 22.65
CA LEU A 147 -13.10 -2.40 22.82
C LEU A 147 -14.26 -2.05 21.88
N CYS A 148 -14.21 -2.48 20.63
CA CYS A 148 -15.30 -2.28 19.67
C CYS A 148 -16.60 -2.96 20.14
N ASN A 149 -16.49 -4.18 20.67
CA ASN A 149 -17.62 -4.92 21.22
C ASN A 149 -18.19 -4.25 22.47
N ASP A 150 -17.35 -3.82 23.41
CA ASP A 150 -17.76 -3.08 24.61
C ASP A 150 -18.53 -1.80 24.23
N LEU A 151 -18.03 -1.05 23.26
CA LEU A 151 -18.65 0.18 22.79
C LEU A 151 -19.99 -0.08 22.07
N ARG A 152 -20.13 -1.23 21.40
CA ARG A 152 -21.39 -1.65 20.78
C ARG A 152 -22.41 -2.02 21.85
N LEU A 153 -22.02 -2.82 22.85
CA LEU A 153 -22.91 -3.25 23.94
C LEU A 153 -23.38 -2.05 24.77
N LYS A 154 -22.48 -1.12 25.13
CA LYS A 154 -22.83 0.11 25.86
C LYS A 154 -23.81 1.01 25.10
N ARG A 155 -23.84 0.97 23.77
CA ARG A 155 -24.81 1.70 22.96
C ARG A 155 -26.20 1.04 23.01
N GLN A 156 -26.24 -0.29 23.07
CA GLN A 156 -27.49 -1.06 23.14
C GLN A 156 -28.17 -0.96 24.52
N LEU A 157 -27.39 -0.85 25.60
CA LEU A 157 -27.88 -0.74 26.99
C LEU A 157 -28.36 0.67 27.39
N LYS A 158 -28.19 1.68 26.52
CA LYS A 158 -28.61 3.07 26.79
C LYS A 158 -30.04 3.37 26.31
N HIS A 159 -30.81 2.33 26.06
CA HIS A 159 -32.25 2.34 25.78
C HIS A 159 -32.96 1.49 26.82
#